data_AF-A0A2W4LIM3-F1
#
_entry.id   AF-A0A2W4LIM3-F1
#
_cell.length_a   1.000
_cell.length_b   1.000
_cell.length_c   1.000
_cell.angle_alpha   90.00
_cell.angle_beta   90.00
_cell.angle_gamma   90.00
#
_symmetry.space_group_name_H-M   'P 1'
#
loop_
_entity.id
_entity.type
_entity.pdbx_description
1 polymer ?
#
loop_
_entity_poly.entity_id
_entity_poly.type
_entity_poly.pdbx_seq_one_letter_code
_entity_poly.pdbx_strand_id
1 'polypeptide(L)'
;MADITLTAECERRLVAVEVSSQRTVEWIIAVPELTERRTRPPLNLALVLDRSGSMHGDKLRFVQQAARHVLSALDERDRVAIVAYDDQDAGRGGHARHRRCAARAAQA
;
A
#
# COMPACT_ATOMS: atom_id res chain seq x y z
N MET A 1 -17.56 10.61 -18.49
CA MET A 1 -16.48 10.39 -17.50
C MET A 1 -17.13 10.54 -16.14
N ALA A 2 -16.79 9.70 -15.17
CA ALA A 2 -17.34 9.87 -13.82
C ALA A 2 -16.45 10.87 -13.09
N ASP A 3 -17.00 12.03 -12.75
CA ASP A 3 -16.25 13.11 -12.14
C ASP A 3 -16.22 12.91 -10.62
N ILE A 4 -15.02 12.95 -10.05
CA ILE A 4 -14.84 12.92 -8.59
C ILE A 4 -15.18 14.31 -8.06
N THR A 5 -16.05 14.38 -7.06
CA THR A 5 -16.40 15.65 -6.42
C THR A 5 -15.48 15.87 -5.23
N LEU A 6 -14.76 17.00 -5.21
CA LEU A 6 -14.01 17.46 -4.05
C LEU A 6 -14.74 18.63 -3.41
N THR A 7 -15.17 18.46 -2.17
CA THR A 7 -15.80 19.52 -1.36
C THR A 7 -14.83 19.92 -0.25
N ALA A 8 -14.59 21.21 -0.09
CA ALA A 8 -13.79 21.74 1.01
C ALA A 8 -14.69 22.50 1.97
N GLU A 9 -14.72 22.10 3.24
CA GLU A 9 -15.47 22.77 4.28
C GLU A 9 -14.51 23.37 5.31
N CYS A 10 -14.73 24.63 5.67
CA CYS A 10 -13.96 25.30 6.71
C CYS A 10 -14.83 25.46 7.94
N GLU A 11 -14.32 25.05 9.10
CA GLU A 11 -15.05 25.09 10.38
C GLU A 11 -15.65 26.48 10.66
N ARG A 12 -14.93 27.54 10.27
CA ARG A 12 -15.39 28.93 10.43
C ARG A 12 -15.22 29.71 9.14
N ARG A 13 -16.29 30.40 8.74
CA ARG A 13 -16.32 31.29 7.56
C ARG A 13 -15.59 32.62 7.75
N LEU A 14 -15.23 32.97 8.98
CA LEU A 14 -14.61 34.26 9.30
C LEU A 14 -13.20 34.08 9.89
N VAL A 15 -12.30 34.95 9.45
CA VAL A 15 -10.92 35.07 9.93
C VAL A 15 -10.80 36.42 10.63
N ALA A 16 -10.12 36.44 11.78
CA ALA A 16 -9.90 37.68 12.50
C ALA A 16 -8.87 38.52 11.74
N VAL A 17 -9.14 39.82 11.58
CA VAL A 17 -8.30 40.72 10.77
C VAL A 17 -6.97 41.03 11.46
N GLU A 18 -6.98 41.15 12.79
CA GLU A 18 -5.84 41.69 13.56
C GLU A 18 -5.04 40.62 14.31
N VAL A 19 -5.54 39.38 14.42
CA VAL A 19 -4.87 38.30 15.15
C VAL A 19 -4.70 37.06 14.28
N SER A 20 -3.55 36.40 14.40
CA SER A 20 -3.30 35.15 13.70
C SER A 20 -4.29 34.09 14.16
N SER A 21 -4.88 33.38 13.20
CA SER A 21 -5.92 32.41 13.48
C SER A 21 -5.68 31.15 12.67
N GLN A 22 -5.58 30.01 13.35
CA GLN A 22 -5.54 28.72 12.68
C GLN A 22 -6.96 28.29 12.33
N ARG A 23 -7.10 27.70 11.14
CA ARG A 23 -8.36 27.15 10.64
C ARG A 23 -8.10 25.77 10.07
N THR A 24 -9.02 24.86 10.34
CA THR A 24 -9.04 23.54 9.75
C THR A 24 -9.95 23.56 8.55
N VAL A 25 -9.45 23.08 7.42
CA VAL A 25 -10.23 22.83 6.21
C VAL A 25 -10.32 21.32 6.06
N GLU A 26 -11.55 20.81 6.09
CA GLU A 26 -11.85 19.42 5.80
C GLU A 26 -12.06 19.27 4.29
N TRP A 27 -11.37 18.29 3.70
CA TRP A 27 -11.52 17.96 2.29
C TRP A 27 -12.26 16.63 2.18
N ILE A 28 -13.45 16.67 1.59
CA ILE A 28 -14.30 15.51 1.35
C ILE A 28 -14.17 15.14 -0.11
N ILE A 29 -13.77 13.90 -0.37
CA ILE A 29 -13.66 13.35 -1.72
C ILE A 29 -14.81 12.36 -1.90
N ALA A 30 -15.80 12.74 -2.71
CA ALA A 30 -16.92 11.89 -3.05
C ALA A 30 -16.70 11.26 -4.42
N VAL A 31 -16.72 9.93 -4.45
CA VAL A 31 -16.65 9.14 -5.68
C VAL A 31 -18.10 8.80 -6.08
N PRO A 32 -18.56 9.19 -7.28
CA PRO A 32 -19.91 8.86 -7.73
C PRO A 32 -20.07 7.35 -7.92
N GLU A 33 -21.28 6.84 -7.70
CA GLU A 33 -21.59 5.44 -8.01
C GLU A 33 -21.42 5.18 -9.51
N LEU A 34 -20.54 4.23 -9.83
CA LEU A 34 -20.26 3.86 -11.21
C LEU A 34 -21.41 2.97 -11.72
N THR A 35 -22.32 3.53 -12.53
CA THR A 35 -23.45 2.79 -13.13
C THR A 35 -22.99 1.70 -14.10
N GLU A 36 -21.80 1.86 -14.69
CA GLU A 36 -21.17 0.86 -15.54
C GLU A 36 -19.86 0.39 -14.91
N ARG A 37 -19.65 -0.93 -14.85
CA ARG A 37 -18.34 -1.51 -14.55
C ARG A 37 -17.37 -1.19 -15.68
N ARG A 38 -16.82 0.02 -15.69
CA ARG A 38 -15.64 0.31 -16.52
C ARG A 38 -14.55 -0.68 -16.15
N THR A 39 -13.92 -1.21 -17.19
CA THR A 39 -12.80 -2.13 -17.07
C THR A 39 -11.77 -1.52 -16.11
N ARG A 40 -11.52 -2.20 -14.97
CA ARG A 40 -10.57 -1.75 -13.95
C ARG A 40 -9.23 -1.42 -14.63
N PRO A 41 -8.65 -0.23 -14.39
CA PRO A 41 -7.31 0.05 -14.89
C PRO A 41 -6.33 -0.96 -14.28
N PRO A 42 -5.27 -1.34 -15.00
CA PRO A 42 -4.30 -2.29 -14.47
C PRO A 42 -3.64 -1.71 -13.20
N LEU A 43 -3.58 -2.50 -12.12
CA LEU A 43 -2.87 -2.12 -10.91
C LEU A 43 -1.41 -2.58 -10.94
N ASN A 44 -0.57 -1.79 -10.29
CA ASN A 44 0.79 -2.18 -9.95
C ASN A 44 0.85 -2.35 -8.43
N LEU A 45 1.01 -3.59 -7.97
CA LEU A 45 1.08 -3.94 -6.55
C LEU A 45 2.45 -4.48 -6.19
N ALA A 46 2.99 -4.06 -5.05
CA ALA A 46 4.23 -4.60 -4.49
C ALA A 46 3.94 -5.21 -3.13
N LEU A 47 4.09 -6.54 -3.02
CA LEU A 47 4.02 -7.26 -1.76
C LEU A 47 5.42 -7.39 -1.18
N VAL A 48 5.65 -6.74 -0.04
CA VAL A 48 6.89 -6.89 0.73
C VAL A 48 6.61 -7.87 1.86
N LEU A 49 7.27 -9.03 1.82
CA LEU A 49 7.13 -10.10 2.79
C LEU A 49 8.35 -10.10 3.71
N ASP A 50 8.12 -9.93 5.01
CA ASP A 50 9.18 -10.11 6.02
C ASP A 50 9.38 -11.60 6.34
N ARG A 51 10.63 -12.03 6.30
CA ARG A 51 11.09 -13.40 6.54
C ARG A 51 12.03 -13.48 7.75
N SER A 52 12.08 -12.43 8.58
CA SER A 52 12.83 -12.38 9.83
C SER A 52 12.65 -13.64 10.69
N GLY A 53 13.64 -13.96 11.52
CA GLY A 53 13.64 -15.17 12.36
C GLY A 53 12.34 -15.40 13.16
N SER A 54 11.62 -14.33 13.51
CA SER A 54 10.34 -14.34 14.24
C SER A 54 9.10 -14.76 13.44
N MET A 55 9.23 -14.82 12.11
CA MET A 55 8.18 -15.18 11.15
C MET A 55 8.16 -16.69 10.83
N HIS A 56 9.01 -17.50 11.47
CA HIS A 56 9.04 -18.95 11.27
C HIS A 56 7.74 -19.64 11.73
N GLY A 57 7.49 -20.82 11.15
CA GLY A 57 6.32 -21.66 11.46
C GLY A 57 5.05 -21.15 10.78
N ASP A 58 3.96 -21.07 11.55
CA ASP A 58 2.63 -20.78 11.02
C ASP A 58 2.48 -19.37 10.44
N LYS A 59 3.22 -18.38 10.95
CA LYS A 59 3.12 -16.99 10.45
C LYS A 59 3.53 -16.88 8.99
N LEU A 60 4.63 -17.53 8.59
CA LEU A 60 5.05 -17.56 7.19
C LEU A 60 4.02 -18.30 6.31
N ARG A 61 3.41 -19.37 6.83
CA ARG A 61 2.35 -20.11 6.12
C ARG A 61 1.12 -19.22 5.88
N PHE A 62 0.68 -18.48 6.89
CA PHE A 62 -0.43 -17.53 6.76
C PHE A 62 -0.10 -16.37 5.81
N VAL A 63 1.12 -15.84 5.86
CA VAL A 63 1.56 -14.80 4.91
C VAL A 63 1.55 -15.31 3.48
N GLN A 64 2.02 -16.54 3.22
CA GLN A 64 1.94 -17.15 1.90
C GLN A 64 0.49 -17.37 1.45
N GLN A 65 -0.40 -17.78 2.35
CA GLN A 65 -1.82 -17.95 2.05
C GLN A 65 -2.49 -16.60 1.73
N ALA A 66 -2.20 -15.56 2.50
CA ALA A 66 -2.69 -14.20 2.26
C ALA A 66 -2.17 -13.65 0.93
N ALA A 67 -0.86 -13.83 0.65
CA ALA A 67 -0.27 -13.42 -0.63
C ALA A 67 -0.94 -14.13 -1.81
N ARG A 68 -1.20 -15.44 -1.72
CA ARG A 68 -1.95 -16.19 -2.74
C ARG A 68 -3.38 -15.70 -2.91
N HIS A 69 -4.04 -15.32 -1.82
CA HIS A 69 -5.39 -14.77 -1.88
C HIS A 69 -5.41 -13.41 -2.60
N VAL A 70 -4.44 -12.54 -2.31
CA VAL A 70 -4.27 -11.27 -3.02
C VAL A 70 -4.03 -11.51 -4.51
N LEU A 71 -3.11 -12.42 -4.86
CA LEU A 71 -2.83 -12.78 -6.25
C LEU A 71 -4.08 -13.34 -6.97
N SER A 72 -4.91 -14.13 -6.29
CA SER A 72 -6.14 -14.70 -6.89
C SER A 72 -7.24 -13.66 -7.16
N ALA A 73 -7.15 -12.49 -6.53
CA ALA A 73 -8.11 -11.39 -6.73
C ALA A 73 -7.65 -10.40 -7.82
N LEU A 74 -6.48 -10.62 -8.43
CA LEU A 74 -5.94 -9.79 -9.49
C LEU A 74 -6.32 -10.31 -10.87
N ASP A 75 -6.37 -9.39 -11.82
CA ASP A 75 -6.69 -9.66 -13.22
C ASP A 75 -5.38 -9.86 -14.02
N GLU A 76 -5.44 -10.49 -15.18
CA GLU A 76 -4.28 -10.79 -16.06
C GLU A 76 -3.51 -9.53 -16.51
N ARG A 77 -4.15 -8.37 -16.36
CA ARG A 77 -3.60 -7.06 -16.73
C ARG A 77 -2.85 -6.40 -15.58
N ASP A 78 -2.95 -6.94 -14.36
CA ASP A 78 -2.30 -6.42 -13.16
C ASP A 78 -0.84 -6.90 -13.06
N ARG A 79 0.04 -6.05 -12.53
CA ARG A 79 1.46 -6.36 -12.31
C ARG A 79 1.74 -6.48 -10.84
N VAL A 80 2.45 -7.53 -10.45
CA VAL A 80 2.81 -7.78 -9.05
C VAL A 80 4.31 -7.90 -8.89
N ALA A 81 4.86 -7.22 -7.89
CA ALA A 81 6.22 -7.45 -7.43
C ALA A 81 6.17 -8.13 -6.06
N ILE A 82 6.88 -9.24 -5.88
CA ILE A 82 7.05 -9.86 -4.57
C ILE A 82 8.50 -9.63 -4.14
N VAL A 83 8.67 -8.98 -2.99
CA VAL A 83 9.96 -8.70 -2.37
C VAL A 83 10.01 -9.44 -1.06
N ALA A 84 10.89 -10.44 -0.96
CA ALA A 84 11.17 -11.11 0.31
C ALA A 84 12.32 -10.38 1.01
N TYR A 85 12.06 -9.85 2.20
CA TYR A 85 13.04 -9.24 3.07
C TYR A 85 13.41 -10.25 4.17
N ASP A 86 14.71 -10.47 4.40
CA ASP A 86 15.19 -11.36 5.47
C ASP A 86 16.14 -10.55 6.35
N ASP A 87 15.81 -10.43 7.63
CA ASP A 87 16.68 -9.86 8.65
C ASP A 87 17.41 -11.01 9.34
N GLN A 88 18.53 -11.43 8.74
CA GLN A 88 19.40 -12.41 9.38
C GLN A 88 20.27 -11.72 10.42
N ASP A 89 19.79 -11.70 11.67
CA ASP A 89 20.68 -11.71 12.82
C ASP A 89 21.35 -13.09 12.91
N ALA A 90 22.22 -13.40 11.93
CA ALA A 90 23.19 -14.46 12.09
C ALA A 90 24.18 -13.98 13.16
N GLY A 91 24.08 -14.61 14.33
CA GLY A 91 24.73 -14.18 15.56
C GLY A 91 26.22 -13.80 15.43
N ARG A 92 26.59 -12.83 16.27
CA ARG A 92 27.94 -12.63 16.83
C ARG A 92 29.11 -13.03 15.92
N GLY A 93 29.53 -12.09 15.08
CA GLY A 93 30.92 -12.01 14.61
C GLY A 93 31.10 -11.89 13.11
N GLY A 94 31.82 -10.85 12.70
CA GLY A 94 32.60 -10.88 11.47
C GLY A 94 31.98 -10.21 10.25
N HIS A 95 32.33 -8.95 10.05
CA HIS A 95 32.75 -8.36 8.78
C HIS A 95 31.91 -8.67 7.52
N ALA A 96 31.17 -7.62 7.11
CA ALA A 96 30.82 -7.26 5.74
C ALA A 96 30.15 -8.34 4.89
N ARG A 97 28.87 -8.18 4.55
CA ARG A 97 28.34 -8.63 3.25
C ARG A 97 27.00 -8.01 2.89
N HIS A 98 26.92 -7.66 1.60
CA HIS A 98 25.79 -7.17 0.83
C HIS A 98 24.40 -7.63 1.28
N ARG A 99 23.55 -6.64 1.58
CA ARG A 99 22.09 -6.74 1.69
C ARG A 99 21.53 -7.23 0.35
N ARG A 100 21.06 -8.47 0.26
CA ARG A 100 20.46 -9.02 -0.97
C ARG A 100 18.95 -8.88 -0.90
N CYS A 101 18.42 -7.89 -1.62
CA CYS A 101 17.01 -7.75 -1.89
C CYS A 101 16.69 -8.62 -3.12
N ALA A 102 15.96 -9.72 -2.94
CA ALA A 102 15.45 -10.50 -4.07
C ALA A 102 14.05 -9.99 -4.42
N ALA A 103 13.98 -9.03 -5.34
CA ALA A 103 12.73 -8.61 -5.94
C ALA A 103 12.48 -9.49 -7.16
N ARG A 104 11.38 -10.26 -7.13
CA ARG A 104 10.92 -11.00 -8.31
C ARG A 104 9.62 -10.34 -8.78
N ALA A 105 9.69 -9.69 -9.93
CA ALA A 105 8.48 -9.24 -10.62
C ALA A 105 7.78 -10.48 -11.17
N ALA A 106 6.54 -10.71 -10.75
CA ALA A 106 5.69 -11.76 -11.26
C ALA A 106 4.51 -11.11 -11.98
N GLN A 107 4.29 -11.50 -13.23
CA GLN A 107 3.03 -11.19 -13.92
C GLN A 107 1.99 -12.17 -13.38
N ALA A 108 0.80 -11.66 -13.03
CA ALA A 108 -0.30 -12.49 -12.53
C ALA A 108 -0.80 -13.45 -13.61
#